data_AF-A0A916VF06-F1
#
_entry.id   AF-A0A916VF06-F1
#
_cell.length_a   1.000
_cell.length_b   1.000
_cell.length_c   1.000
_cell.angle_alpha   90.00
_cell.angle_beta   90.00
_cell.angle_gamma   90.00
#
_symmetry.space_group_name_H-M   'P 1'
#
loop_
_entity.id
_entity.type
_entity.pdbx_description
1 polymer ?
#
loop_
_entity_poly.entity_id
_entity_poly.type
_entity_poly.pdbx_seq_one_letter_code
_entity_poly.pdbx_strand_id
1 'polypeptide(L)'
;MERDPKEPGFFNRYRTAIFISSLSASSIGFLTGLWTSTYMLSNLKAGEYPEMPKELIAQQYQEALPSVITQSIIFGLGAGILFLIMKLYLEFKYRHDVNFFTEFRRFITKETKE
;
A
#
# COMPACT_ATOMS: atom_id res chain seq x y z
N MET A 1 39.80 25.13 -7.63
CA MET A 1 38.85 24.06 -7.98
C MET A 1 37.63 24.23 -7.10
N GLU A 2 36.68 25.03 -7.59
CA GLU A 2 35.33 25.12 -7.01
C GLU A 2 34.72 23.72 -7.07
N ARG A 3 34.33 23.17 -5.91
CA ARG A 3 33.63 21.89 -5.88
C ARG A 3 32.26 22.12 -6.47
N ASP A 4 31.97 21.45 -7.59
CA ASP A 4 30.62 21.28 -8.12
C ASP A 4 29.67 20.98 -6.96
N PRO A 5 28.54 21.70 -6.82
CA PRO A 5 27.58 21.38 -5.79
C PRO A 5 27.03 19.98 -6.09
N LYS A 6 27.50 18.98 -5.31
CA LYS A 6 27.08 17.58 -5.39
C LYS A 6 25.58 17.53 -5.65
N GLU A 7 25.19 17.09 -6.84
CA GLU A 7 23.77 16.96 -7.17
C GLU A 7 23.07 16.17 -6.06
N PRO A 8 21.92 16.65 -5.55
CA PRO A 8 21.20 15.93 -4.53
C PRO A 8 20.84 14.54 -5.08
N GLY A 9 21.26 13.49 -4.37
CA GLY A 9 20.98 12.11 -4.77
C GLY A 9 19.47 11.85 -4.94
N PHE A 10 19.12 10.83 -5.73
CA PHE A 10 17.75 10.48 -6.12
C PHE A 10 16.71 10.64 -4.99
N PHE A 11 16.98 10.06 -3.83
CA PHE A 11 16.09 10.15 -2.67
C PHE A 11 15.89 11.59 -2.17
N ASN A 12 16.94 12.43 -2.14
CA ASN A 12 16.80 13.83 -1.75
C ASN A 12 16.08 14.66 -2.81
N ARG A 13 16.27 14.34 -4.10
CA ARG A 13 15.62 15.03 -5.22
C ARG A 13 14.11 14.75 -5.26
N TYR A 14 13.70 13.53 -4.93
CA TYR A 14 12.30 13.09 -4.99
C TYR A 14 11.67 12.77 -3.63
N ARG A 15 12.29 13.19 -2.51
CA ARG A 15 11.83 12.82 -1.15
C ARG A 15 10.36 13.12 -0.90
N THR A 16 9.89 14.27 -1.36
CA THR A 16 8.53 14.74 -1.11
C THR A 16 7.53 13.91 -1.91
N ALA A 17 7.83 13.64 -3.18
CA ALA A 17 7.03 12.78 -4.05
C ALA A 17 6.90 11.36 -3.47
N ILE A 18 8.03 10.79 -3.02
CA ILE A 18 8.07 9.47 -2.41
C ILE A 18 7.28 9.45 -1.11
N PHE A 19 7.51 10.42 -0.21
CA PHE A 19 6.85 10.47 1.08
C PHE A 19 5.32 10.63 0.95
N ILE A 20 4.86 11.56 0.12
CA ILE A 20 3.43 11.78 -0.12
C ILE A 20 2.79 10.55 -0.77
N SER A 21 3.48 9.92 -1.72
CA SER A 21 2.99 8.70 -2.38
C SER A 21 2.86 7.55 -1.38
N SER A 22 3.88 7.34 -0.54
CA SER A 22 3.86 6.34 0.53
C SER A 22 2.73 6.58 1.52
N LEU A 23 2.57 7.81 2.03
CA LEU A 23 1.51 8.13 2.98
C LEU A 23 0.11 7.89 2.39
N SER A 24 -0.08 8.25 1.12
CA SER A 24 -1.35 8.03 0.42
C SER A 24 -1.63 6.54 0.20
N ALA A 25 -0.61 5.79 -0.21
CA ALA A 25 -0.71 4.36 -0.43
C ALA A 25 -1.00 3.60 0.87
N SER A 26 -0.34 3.95 1.98
CA SER A 26 -0.62 3.39 3.30
C SER A 26 -2.06 3.69 3.73
N SER A 27 -2.55 4.90 3.50
CA SER A 27 -3.93 5.28 3.84
C SER A 27 -4.95 4.45 3.05
N ILE A 28 -4.74 4.28 1.74
CA ILE A 28 -5.63 3.50 0.88
C ILE A 28 -5.55 2.00 1.21
N GLY A 29 -4.35 1.47 1.42
CA GLY A 29 -4.15 0.08 1.85
C GLY A 29 -4.86 -0.21 3.18
N PHE A 30 -4.73 0.70 4.15
CA PHE A 30 -5.42 0.61 5.43
C PHE A 30 -6.95 0.64 5.26
N LEU A 31 -7.50 1.60 4.50
CA LEU A 31 -8.93 1.68 4.26
C LEU A 31 -9.48 0.46 3.53
N THR A 32 -8.72 -0.08 2.57
CA THR A 32 -9.10 -1.29 1.84
C THR A 32 -9.11 -2.51 2.75
N GLY A 33 -8.07 -2.70 3.57
CA GLY A 33 -8.04 -3.78 4.57
C GLY A 33 -9.16 -3.65 5.59
N LEU A 34 -9.45 -2.43 6.06
CA LEU A 34 -10.55 -2.17 6.98
C LEU A 34 -11.91 -2.51 6.33
N TRP A 35 -12.12 -2.09 5.08
CA TRP A 35 -13.34 -2.42 4.34
C TRP A 35 -13.50 -3.93 4.16
N THR A 36 -12.45 -4.64 3.78
CA THR A 36 -12.49 -6.10 3.61
C THR A 36 -12.82 -6.81 4.92
N SER A 37 -12.17 -6.43 6.02
CA SER A 37 -12.43 -7.04 7.34
C SER A 37 -13.87 -6.79 7.81
N THR A 38 -14.35 -5.55 7.68
CA THR A 38 -15.73 -5.21 8.06
C THR A 38 -16.77 -5.94 7.21
N TYR A 39 -16.55 -6.05 5.89
CA TYR A 39 -17.43 -6.80 5.00
C TYR A 39 -17.49 -8.28 5.37
N MET A 40 -16.34 -8.94 5.55
CA MET A 40 -16.28 -10.36 5.92
C MET A 40 -16.91 -10.64 7.30
N LEU A 41 -16.64 -9.80 8.30
CA LEU A 41 -17.24 -9.93 9.63
C LEU A 41 -18.74 -9.65 9.62
N SER A 42 -19.22 -8.74 8.76
CA SER A 42 -20.65 -8.46 8.62
C SER A 42 -21.40 -9.63 8.00
N ASN A 43 -20.81 -10.32 7.01
CA ASN A 43 -21.41 -11.50 6.39
C ASN A 43 -21.53 -12.67 7.37
N LEU A 44 -20.52 -12.85 8.23
CA LEU A 44 -20.56 -13.85 9.32
C LEU A 44 -21.67 -13.57 10.34
N LYS A 45 -22.05 -12.30 10.55
CA LYS A 45 -23.12 -11.90 11.49
C LYS A 45 -24.51 -11.89 10.86
N ALA A 46 -24.64 -11.56 9.57
CA ALA A 46 -25.91 -11.23 8.94
C ALA A 46 -26.51 -12.35 8.07
N GLY A 47 -25.79 -13.42 7.77
CA GLY A 47 -26.12 -14.24 6.60
C GLY A 47 -26.64 -15.66 6.83
N GLU A 48 -26.01 -16.46 7.69
CA GLU A 48 -26.02 -17.90 7.37
C GLU A 48 -26.89 -18.78 8.28
N TYR A 49 -27.24 -18.35 9.50
CA TYR A 49 -27.83 -19.28 10.47
C TYR A 49 -28.87 -18.64 11.42
N PRO A 50 -30.05 -18.24 10.90
CA PRO A 50 -31.15 -17.76 11.76
C PRO A 50 -31.66 -18.84 12.74
N GLU A 51 -31.45 -20.12 12.42
CA GLU A 51 -31.86 -21.29 13.19
C GLU A 51 -30.82 -21.73 14.23
N MET A 52 -29.56 -21.26 14.16
CA MET A 52 -28.52 -21.74 15.09
C MET A 52 -28.55 -21.01 16.44
N PRO A 53 -28.23 -21.72 17.55
CA PRO A 53 -28.05 -21.10 18.84
C PRO A 53 -27.00 -19.98 18.79
N LYS A 54 -27.32 -18.83 19.41
CA LYS A 54 -26.44 -17.64 19.42
C LYS A 54 -25.03 -17.93 19.93
N GLU A 55 -24.87 -18.92 20.81
CA GLU A 55 -23.58 -19.35 21.38
C GLU A 55 -22.67 -19.99 20.31
N LEU A 56 -23.22 -20.84 19.44
CA LEU A 56 -22.48 -21.45 18.32
C LEU A 56 -22.03 -20.41 17.30
N ILE A 57 -22.88 -19.42 17.00
CA ILE A 57 -22.55 -18.30 16.11
C ILE A 57 -21.40 -17.46 16.70
N ALA A 58 -21.44 -17.17 18.01
CA ALA A 58 -20.39 -16.44 18.68
C ALA A 58 -19.05 -17.20 18.69
N GLN A 59 -19.09 -18.52 18.87
CA GLN A 59 -17.91 -19.38 18.84
C GLN A 59 -17.27 -19.42 17.45
N GLN A 60 -18.06 -19.66 16.40
CA GLN A 60 -17.59 -19.62 15.01
C GLN A 60 -17.02 -18.25 14.62
N TYR A 61 -17.65 -17.17 15.09
CA TYR A 61 -17.14 -15.81 14.88
C TYR A 61 -15.77 -15.59 15.53
N GLN A 62 -15.56 -16.09 16.76
CA GLN A 62 -14.27 -16.00 17.44
C GLN A 62 -13.19 -16.85 16.77
N GLU A 63 -13.55 -18.02 16.23
CA GLU A 63 -12.63 -18.88 15.48
C GLU A 63 -12.26 -18.28 14.12
N ALA A 64 -13.21 -17.63 13.43
CA ALA A 64 -12.98 -17.02 12.12
C ALA A 64 -12.20 -15.69 12.19
N LEU A 65 -12.36 -14.94 13.28
CA LEU A 65 -11.78 -13.60 13.49
C LEU A 65 -10.28 -13.49 13.14
N PRO A 66 -9.40 -14.36 13.65
CA PRO A 66 -7.97 -14.32 13.31
C PRO A 66 -7.71 -14.44 11.82
N SER A 67 -8.40 -15.37 11.14
CA SER A 67 -8.22 -15.58 9.70
C SER A 67 -8.67 -14.36 8.89
N VAL A 68 -9.79 -13.74 9.27
CA VAL A 68 -10.33 -12.55 8.60
C VAL A 68 -9.38 -11.37 8.76
N ILE A 69 -8.80 -11.18 9.94
CA ILE A 69 -7.80 -10.15 10.20
C ILE A 69 -6.57 -10.38 9.31
N THR A 70 -6.02 -11.59 9.29
CA THR A 70 -4.83 -11.91 8.49
C THR A 70 -5.08 -11.68 7.00
N GLN A 71 -6.20 -12.17 6.46
CA GLN A 71 -6.55 -11.97 5.05
C GLN A 71 -6.71 -10.48 4.72
N SER A 72 -7.37 -9.72 5.60
CA SER A 72 -7.57 -8.29 5.43
C SER A 72 -6.26 -7.49 5.43
N ILE A 73 -5.30 -7.89 6.28
CA ILE A 73 -3.95 -7.30 6.28
C ILE A 73 -3.25 -7.59 4.95
N ILE A 74 -3.29 -8.83 4.46
CA ILE A 74 -2.65 -9.23 3.19
C ILE A 74 -3.26 -8.43 2.03
N PHE A 75 -4.59 -8.33 1.96
CA PHE A 75 -5.28 -7.54 0.95
C PHE A 75 -4.93 -6.05 1.03
N GLY A 76 -4.91 -5.48 2.24
CA GLY A 76 -4.56 -4.08 2.46
C GLY A 76 -3.12 -3.76 2.05
N LEU A 77 -2.16 -4.64 2.39
CA LEU A 77 -0.77 -4.51 1.97
C LEU A 77 -0.62 -4.62 0.45
N GLY A 78 -1.28 -5.61 -0.17
CA GLY A 78 -1.26 -5.80 -1.62
C GLY A 78 -1.82 -4.59 -2.37
N ALA A 79 -2.99 -4.09 -1.96
CA ALA A 79 -3.61 -2.90 -2.54
C ALA A 79 -2.75 -1.65 -2.32
N GLY A 80 -2.16 -1.49 -1.13
CA GLY A 80 -1.25 -0.39 -0.82
C GLY A 80 -0.01 -0.38 -1.72
N ILE A 81 0.65 -1.52 -1.91
CA ILE A 81 1.83 -1.64 -2.79
C ILE A 81 1.47 -1.30 -4.24
N LEU A 82 0.36 -1.86 -4.75
CA LEU A 82 -0.09 -1.59 -6.11
C LEU A 82 -0.37 -0.10 -6.33
N PHE A 83 -1.06 0.53 -5.38
CA PHE A 83 -1.35 1.96 -5.44
C PHE A 83 -0.07 2.80 -5.32
N LEU A 84 0.88 2.41 -4.48
CA LEU A 84 2.18 3.08 -4.33
C LEU A 84 2.93 3.12 -5.67
N ILE A 85 3.06 1.97 -6.34
CA ILE A 85 3.76 1.86 -7.62
C ILE A 85 3.08 2.74 -8.66
N MET A 86 1.75 2.66 -8.77
CA MET A 86 0.98 3.47 -9.71
C MET A 86 1.15 4.97 -9.42
N LYS A 87 1.05 5.39 -8.15
CA LYS A 87 1.16 6.80 -7.77
C LYS A 87 2.57 7.35 -8.00
N LEU A 88 3.61 6.58 -7.67
CA LEU A 88 5.00 6.96 -7.98
C LEU A 88 5.21 7.09 -9.49
N TYR A 89 4.70 6.17 -10.28
CA TYR A 89 4.77 6.25 -11.73
C TYR A 89 4.12 7.53 -12.26
N LEU A 90 2.91 7.86 -11.78
CA LEU A 90 2.19 9.08 -12.19
C LEU A 90 2.91 10.36 -11.71
N GLU A 91 3.35 10.42 -10.45
CA GLU A 91 4.09 11.58 -9.91
C GLU A 91 5.36 11.86 -10.71
N PHE A 92 6.16 10.83 -11.00
CA PHE A 92 7.38 10.99 -11.77
C PHE A 92 7.10 11.40 -13.23
N LYS A 93 6.09 10.79 -13.86
CA LYS A 93 5.68 11.12 -15.24
C LYS A 93 5.16 12.56 -15.36
N TYR A 94 4.28 12.99 -14.45
CA TYR A 94 3.57 14.27 -14.60
C TYR A 94 4.28 15.44 -13.92
N ARG A 95 4.96 15.25 -12.79
CA ARG A 95 5.64 16.36 -12.08
C ARG A 95 7.10 16.53 -12.46
N HIS A 96 7.75 15.46 -12.88
CA HIS A 96 9.19 15.45 -13.12
C HIS A 96 9.57 15.10 -14.57
N ASP A 97 8.58 14.78 -15.43
CA ASP A 97 8.75 14.36 -16.83
C ASP A 97 9.80 13.26 -17.01
N VAL A 98 9.91 12.37 -16.01
CA VAL A 98 10.85 11.25 -16.01
C VAL A 98 10.11 9.94 -15.80
N ASN A 99 10.62 8.87 -16.41
CA ASN A 99 10.09 7.55 -16.17
C ASN A 99 10.65 7.01 -14.85
N PHE A 100 9.76 6.73 -13.89
CA PHE A 100 10.10 6.17 -12.58
C PHE A 100 10.99 4.93 -12.70
N PHE A 101 10.67 3.99 -13.59
CA PHE A 101 11.44 2.74 -13.72
C PHE A 101 12.86 2.99 -14.26
N THR A 102 13.02 3.92 -15.19
CA THR A 102 14.32 4.26 -15.76
C THR A 102 15.21 4.94 -14.71
N GLU A 103 14.67 5.91 -13.98
CA GLU A 103 15.42 6.60 -12.92
C GLU A 103 15.70 5.68 -11.72
N PHE A 104 14.75 4.83 -11.34
CA PHE A 104 14.96 3.85 -10.29
C PHE A 104 16.03 2.83 -10.66
N ARG A 105 16.05 2.36 -11.92
CA ARG A 105 17.10 1.49 -12.43
C ARG A 105 18.46 2.18 -12.38
N ARG A 106 18.57 3.43 -12.86
CA ARG A 106 19.81 4.24 -12.80
C ARG A 106 20.32 4.40 -11.38
N PHE A 107 19.41 4.61 -10.42
CA PHE A 107 19.76 4.67 -9.00
C PHE A 107 20.36 3.35 -8.50
N ILE A 108 19.79 2.20 -8.89
CA ILE A 108 20.31 0.87 -8.51
C ILE A 108 21.66 0.59 -9.19
N THR A 109 21.78 0.85 -10.49
CA THR A 109 23.01 0.59 -11.25
C THR A 109 24.11 1.63 -11.01
N LYS A 110 23.82 2.71 -10.28
CA LYS A 110 24.72 3.87 -10.08
C LYS A 110 25.24 4.44 -11.42
N GLU A 111 24.43 4.37 -12.47
CA GLU A 111 24.76 5.02 -13.74
C GLU A 111 24.68 6.54 -13.54
N THR A 112 25.83 7.16 -13.37
CA THR A 112 25.99 8.61 -13.40
C THR A 112 25.60 9.09 -14.80
N LYS A 113 24.76 10.12 -14.90
CA LYS A 113 24.54 10.82 -16.18
C LYS A 113 25.92 11.29 -16.68
N GLU A 114 26.38 10.72 -17.79
CA GLU A 114 27.35 11.38 -18.67
C GLU A 114 26.71 12.58 -19.36
#